data_AF-A0A917HES1-F1
#
_entry.id   AF-A0A917HES1-F1
#
_cell.length_a   1.000
_cell.length_b   1.000
_cell.length_c   1.000
_cell.angle_alpha   90.00
_cell.angle_beta   90.00
_cell.angle_gamma   90.00
#
_symmetry.space_group_name_H-M   'P 1'
#
loop_
_entity.id
_entity.type
_entity.pdbx_description
1 polymer ?
#
loop_
_entity_poly.entity_id
_entity_poly.type
_entity_poly.pdbx_seq_one_letter_code
_entity_poly.pdbx_strand_id
1 'polypeptide(L)'
;MKIFALALITFFSAAAHAEYKQINMTVFGMDCAPCAHAIHVSMKGIKGVDTVNVDLNTGLVTISLTPGNSAGMHQFEEAVEKNGFTHKDATVVVRGKLTGTAGAPILEVEGTSDHYTLTPSAQPADIASLMGKLVEVNGLLPQAAKGKLPDTLHYKTITEAQ
;
A
#
# COMPACT_ATOMS: atom_id res chain seq x y z
N MET A 1 -57.61 -0.43 5.25
CA MET A 1 -56.66 0.60 4.77
C MET A 1 -55.27 0.06 5.02
N LYS A 2 -54.58 -0.38 3.96
CA LYS A 2 -53.32 -1.13 3.98
C LYS A 2 -52.14 -0.17 4.15
N ILE A 3 -51.38 -0.29 5.23
CA ILE A 3 -50.13 0.47 5.41
C ILE A 3 -48.98 -0.47 5.07
N PHE A 4 -48.38 -0.24 3.91
CA PHE A 4 -47.16 -0.88 3.44
C PHE A 4 -46.00 -0.43 4.33
N ALA A 5 -45.54 -1.28 5.24
CA ALA A 5 -44.29 -1.08 5.95
C ALA A 5 -43.13 -1.45 5.01
N LEU A 6 -42.55 -0.41 4.40
CA LEU A 6 -41.36 -0.48 3.57
C LEU A 6 -40.17 -0.85 4.48
N ALA A 7 -39.77 -2.12 4.46
CA ALA A 7 -38.55 -2.56 5.12
C ALA A 7 -37.35 -1.84 4.48
N LEU A 8 -36.80 -0.85 5.17
CA LEU A 8 -35.48 -0.31 4.86
C LEU A 8 -34.48 -1.46 5.00
N ILE A 9 -34.05 -1.98 3.85
CA ILE A 9 -32.85 -2.81 3.75
C ILE A 9 -31.69 -1.88 4.12
N THR A 10 -31.29 -1.89 5.38
CA THR A 10 -29.98 -1.38 5.76
C THR A 10 -28.95 -2.32 5.15
N PHE A 11 -28.56 -2.04 3.90
CA PHE A 11 -27.30 -2.50 3.35
C PHE A 11 -26.21 -1.93 4.26
N PHE A 12 -25.80 -2.70 5.26
CA PHE A 12 -24.56 -2.48 5.97
C PHE A 12 -23.46 -2.89 5.00
N SER A 13 -23.18 -2.02 4.02
CA SER A 13 -21.94 -2.09 3.27
C SER A 13 -20.83 -1.82 4.29
N ALA A 14 -20.32 -2.89 4.90
CA ALA A 14 -19.01 -2.87 5.52
C ALA A 14 -18.06 -2.41 4.42
N ALA A 15 -17.75 -1.13 4.45
CA ALA A 15 -16.79 -0.56 3.53
C ALA A 15 -15.46 -1.18 3.92
N ALA A 16 -15.12 -2.26 3.23
CA ALA A 16 -13.90 -3.02 3.38
C ALA A 16 -12.78 -2.13 2.84
N HIS A 17 -12.29 -1.24 3.71
CA HIS A 17 -11.17 -0.38 3.41
C HIS A 17 -9.94 -0.96 4.12
N ALA A 18 -9.28 -1.91 3.46
CA ALA A 18 -7.99 -2.45 3.87
C ALA A 18 -6.94 -2.03 2.84
N GLU A 19 -5.92 -1.29 3.30
CA GLU A 19 -5.19 -0.27 2.55
C GLU A 19 -3.68 -0.27 2.87
N TYR A 20 -2.91 0.65 2.28
CA TYR A 20 -1.58 1.00 2.80
C TYR A 20 -1.70 1.74 4.12
N LYS A 21 -0.96 1.30 5.14
CA LYS A 21 -0.76 2.01 6.40
C LYS A 21 0.50 2.86 6.36
N GLN A 22 1.56 2.31 5.79
CA GLN A 22 2.86 2.97 5.74
C GLN A 22 3.63 2.59 4.48
N ILE A 23 4.30 3.57 3.90
CA ILE A 23 5.20 3.41 2.75
C ILE A 23 6.52 4.12 3.09
N ASN A 24 7.62 3.39 3.01
CA ASN A 24 8.97 3.90 3.20
C ASN A 24 9.74 3.70 1.90
N MET A 25 10.08 4.79 1.22
CA MET A 25 10.69 4.75 -0.10
C MET A 25 11.96 5.60 -0.11
N THR A 26 13.05 5.08 -0.66
CA THR A 26 14.27 5.89 -0.89
C THR A 26 14.15 6.57 -2.25
N VAL A 27 14.23 7.89 -2.28
CA VAL A 27 14.19 8.70 -3.50
C VAL A 27 15.60 9.26 -3.79
N PHE A 28 16.05 9.09 -5.03
CA PHE A 28 17.35 9.54 -5.49
C PHE A 28 17.29 10.95 -6.07
N GLY A 29 18.39 11.70 -5.90
CA GLY A 29 18.55 13.06 -6.44
C GLY A 29 17.90 14.16 -5.60
N MET A 30 17.36 13.85 -4.41
CA MET A 30 16.84 14.85 -3.47
C MET A 30 17.97 15.47 -2.63
N ASP A 31 19.03 15.97 -3.26
CA ASP A 31 20.22 16.46 -2.55
C ASP A 31 20.09 17.94 -2.10
N CYS A 32 18.90 18.51 -2.26
CA CYS A 32 18.63 19.93 -2.03
C CYS A 32 17.35 20.13 -1.20
N ALA A 33 17.35 21.08 -0.26
CA ALA A 33 16.19 21.37 0.59
C ALA A 33 14.90 21.71 -0.20
N PRO A 34 14.96 22.53 -1.28
CA PRO A 34 13.79 22.73 -2.15
C PRO A 34 13.29 21.45 -2.84
N CYS A 35 14.21 20.55 -3.23
CA CYS A 35 13.90 19.27 -3.88
C CYS A 35 13.09 18.36 -2.94
N ALA A 36 13.58 18.22 -1.70
CA ALA A 36 12.86 17.47 -0.66
C ALA A 36 11.52 18.10 -0.30
N HIS A 37 11.44 19.43 -0.26
CA HIS A 37 10.17 20.12 -0.02
C HIS A 37 9.16 19.83 -1.14
N ALA A 38 9.58 19.84 -2.40
CA ALA A 38 8.71 19.51 -3.53
C ALA A 38 8.14 18.08 -3.42
N ILE A 39 8.98 17.09 -3.10
CA ILE A 39 8.54 15.72 -2.85
C ILE A 39 7.60 15.65 -1.65
N HIS A 40 7.92 16.29 -0.53
CA HIS A 40 7.05 16.31 0.65
C HIS A 40 5.66 16.84 0.31
N VAL A 41 5.58 17.99 -0.37
CA VAL A 41 4.30 18.60 -0.78
C VAL A 41 3.55 17.69 -1.76
N SER A 42 4.24 17.10 -2.74
CA SER A 42 3.64 16.20 -3.72
C SER A 42 3.03 14.96 -3.06
N MET A 43 3.77 14.32 -2.14
CA MET A 43 3.28 13.16 -1.38
C MET A 43 2.12 13.53 -0.47
N LYS A 44 2.21 14.67 0.21
CA LYS A 44 1.16 15.13 1.12
C LYS A 44 -0.14 15.51 0.40
N GLY A 45 -0.07 15.82 -0.89
CA GLY A 45 -1.22 16.08 -1.75
C GLY A 45 -2.01 14.82 -2.14
N ILE A 46 -1.46 13.62 -1.94
CA ILE A 46 -2.16 12.36 -2.24
C ILE A 46 -3.28 12.13 -1.22
N LYS A 47 -4.49 11.85 -1.71
CA LYS A 47 -5.66 11.65 -0.85
C LYS A 47 -5.47 10.43 0.05
N GLY A 48 -5.63 10.62 1.35
CA GLY A 48 -5.45 9.57 2.35
C GLY A 48 -4.07 9.56 3.01
N VAL A 49 -3.15 10.45 2.60
CA VAL A 49 -1.86 10.63 3.29
C VAL A 49 -2.03 11.45 4.57
N ASP A 50 -1.66 10.85 5.70
CA ASP A 50 -1.72 11.48 7.02
C ASP A 50 -0.44 12.26 7.33
N THR A 51 0.73 11.64 7.20
CA THR A 51 2.02 12.31 7.44
C THR A 51 3.04 11.95 6.39
N VAL A 52 3.92 12.89 6.07
CA VAL A 52 5.10 12.67 5.23
C VAL A 52 6.30 13.20 5.99
N ASN A 53 7.34 12.38 6.11
CA ASN A 53 8.64 12.78 6.64
C ASN A 53 9.71 12.50 5.59
N VAL A 54 10.61 13.45 5.38
CA VAL A 54 11.70 13.34 4.41
C VAL A 54 13.02 13.52 5.15
N ASP A 55 13.87 12.51 5.11
CA ASP A 55 15.25 12.60 5.57
C ASP A 55 16.18 12.84 4.39
N LEU A 56 16.68 14.06 4.29
CA LEU A 56 17.62 14.50 3.25
C LEU A 56 18.94 13.73 3.29
N ASN A 57 19.39 13.27 4.46
CA ASN A 57 20.70 12.63 4.58
C ASN A 57 20.69 11.22 3.99
N THR A 58 19.55 10.55 4.09
CA THR A 58 19.37 9.17 3.62
C THR A 58 18.55 9.06 2.34
N GLY A 59 17.89 10.15 1.91
CA GLY A 59 16.92 10.15 0.82
C GLY A 59 15.63 9.41 1.16
N LEU A 60 15.42 9.07 2.43
CA LEU A 60 14.27 8.28 2.87
C LEU A 60 13.02 9.16 3.00
N VAL A 61 11.95 8.74 2.34
CA VAL A 61 10.61 9.30 2.48
C VAL A 61 9.74 8.29 3.23
N THR A 62 9.26 8.69 4.40
CA THR A 62 8.33 7.91 5.23
C THR A 62 6.94 8.52 5.16
N ILE A 63 5.98 7.72 4.72
CA ILE A 63 4.60 8.14 4.47
C ILE A 63 3.69 7.28 5.33
N SER A 64 2.86 7.92 6.15
CA SER A 64 1.79 7.26 6.90
C SER A 64 0.45 7.66 6.31
N LEU A 65 -0.46 6.71 6.21
CA LEU A 65 -1.76 6.93 5.61
C LEU A 65 -2.88 6.75 6.65
N THR A 66 -4.00 7.40 6.40
CA THR A 66 -5.18 7.34 7.25
C THR A 66 -5.92 6.01 7.08
N PRO A 67 -6.43 5.41 8.18
CA PRO A 67 -7.42 4.33 8.15
C PRO A 67 -8.57 4.60 7.17
N GLY A 68 -8.77 3.70 6.22
CA GLY A 68 -9.84 3.73 5.22
C GLY A 68 -9.55 4.46 3.88
N ASN A 69 -8.32 4.93 3.66
CA ASN A 69 -7.79 5.37 2.37
C ASN A 69 -7.89 4.36 1.22
N SER A 70 -7.70 4.92 0.02
CA SER A 70 -7.72 4.22 -1.27
C SER A 70 -6.52 4.65 -2.13
N ALA A 71 -5.40 4.99 -1.49
CA ALA A 71 -4.20 5.41 -2.18
C ALA A 71 -3.47 4.16 -2.68
N GLY A 72 -3.28 4.05 -3.99
CA GLY A 72 -2.51 2.96 -4.59
C GLY A 72 -1.04 3.33 -4.75
N MET A 73 -0.16 2.32 -4.82
CA MET A 73 1.28 2.50 -4.95
C MET A 73 1.67 3.38 -6.14
N HIS A 74 0.96 3.22 -7.26
CA HIS A 74 1.15 4.00 -8.48
C HIS A 74 1.11 5.52 -8.24
N GLN A 75 0.25 6.00 -7.33
CA GLN A 75 0.13 7.44 -7.04
C GLN A 75 1.42 8.00 -6.42
N PHE A 76 2.09 7.19 -5.61
CA PHE A 76 3.37 7.55 -4.97
C PHE A 76 4.52 7.51 -5.98
N GLU A 77 4.57 6.48 -6.82
CA GLU A 77 5.57 6.39 -7.90
C GLU A 77 5.42 7.55 -8.88
N GLU A 78 4.19 7.86 -9.32
CA GLU A 78 3.91 9.02 -10.17
C GLU A 78 4.31 10.34 -9.51
N ALA A 79 4.10 10.49 -8.21
CA ALA A 79 4.50 11.70 -7.49
C ALA A 79 6.03 11.88 -7.50
N VAL A 80 6.81 10.80 -7.38
CA VAL A 80 8.27 10.85 -7.54
C VAL A 80 8.64 11.23 -8.98
N GLU A 81 8.09 10.54 -9.96
CA GLU A 81 8.43 10.71 -11.38
C GLU A 81 8.05 12.11 -11.92
N LYS A 82 6.88 12.64 -11.53
CA LYS A 82 6.41 13.98 -11.93
C LYS A 82 7.29 15.10 -11.41
N ASN A 83 8.01 14.86 -10.31
CA ASN A 83 9.00 15.80 -9.78
C ASN A 83 10.41 15.59 -10.37
N GLY A 84 10.57 14.68 -11.33
CA GLY A 84 11.83 14.44 -12.05
C GLY A 84 12.82 13.53 -11.31
N PHE A 85 12.36 12.82 -10.28
CA PHE A 85 13.20 11.93 -9.48
C PHE A 85 12.98 10.46 -9.81
N THR A 86 13.83 9.60 -9.25
CA THR A 86 13.67 8.14 -9.28
C THR A 86 13.70 7.59 -7.87
N HIS A 87 13.15 6.40 -7.65
CA HIS A 87 13.16 5.75 -6.34
C HIS A 87 13.75 4.35 -6.41
N LYS A 88 14.19 3.83 -5.26
CA LYS A 88 14.60 2.44 -5.08
C LYS A 88 13.38 1.58 -4.71
N ASP A 89 13.65 0.47 -4.02
CA ASP A 89 12.67 -0.37 -3.36
C ASP A 89 11.93 0.42 -2.28
N ALA A 90 10.69 0.02 -2.01
CA ALA A 90 9.88 0.57 -0.95
C ALA A 90 9.54 -0.51 0.07
N THR A 91 9.70 -0.22 1.36
CA THR A 91 9.15 -1.06 2.42
C THR A 91 7.74 -0.59 2.73
N VAL A 92 6.77 -1.51 2.70
CA VAL A 92 5.35 -1.18 2.92
C VAL A 92 4.77 -1.99 4.06
N VAL A 93 3.82 -1.37 4.75
CA VAL A 93 2.86 -2.05 5.61
C VAL A 93 1.49 -1.88 4.96
N VAL A 94 0.95 -2.97 4.45
CA VAL A 94 -0.26 -2.96 3.63
C VAL A 94 -1.23 -4.03 4.13
N ARG A 95 -2.51 -3.69 4.18
CA ARG A 95 -3.58 -4.63 4.46
C ARG A 95 -4.25 -5.04 3.16
N GLY A 96 -4.64 -6.29 3.07
CA GLY A 96 -5.33 -6.80 1.89
C GLY A 96 -5.90 -8.17 2.12
N LYS A 97 -6.72 -8.61 1.18
CA LYS A 97 -7.26 -9.96 1.19
C LYS A 97 -6.27 -10.91 0.55
N LEU A 98 -6.02 -12.03 1.22
CA LEU A 98 -5.13 -13.05 0.71
C LEU A 98 -5.93 -14.05 -0.16
N THR A 99 -5.62 -14.11 -1.45
CA THR A 99 -6.27 -14.96 -2.45
C THR A 99 -5.26 -15.85 -3.18
N GLY A 100 -5.70 -16.55 -4.22
CA GLY A 100 -4.86 -17.48 -4.97
C GLY A 100 -4.75 -18.85 -4.28
N THR A 101 -3.53 -19.39 -4.20
CA THR A 101 -3.26 -20.71 -3.61
C THR A 101 -2.09 -20.63 -2.63
N ALA A 102 -1.95 -21.61 -1.75
CA ALA A 102 -0.86 -21.63 -0.77
C ALA A 102 0.55 -21.61 -1.41
N GLY A 103 0.71 -22.12 -2.64
CA GLY A 103 1.98 -22.09 -3.39
C GLY A 103 2.21 -20.82 -4.22
N ALA A 104 1.15 -20.06 -4.50
CA ALA A 104 1.19 -18.79 -5.21
C ALA A 104 0.16 -17.83 -4.59
N PRO A 105 0.42 -17.35 -3.36
CA PRO A 105 -0.47 -16.43 -2.68
C PRO A 105 -0.47 -15.06 -3.35
N ILE A 106 -1.66 -14.50 -3.51
CA ILE A 106 -1.86 -13.16 -4.05
C ILE A 106 -2.45 -12.28 -2.95
N LEU A 107 -1.88 -11.11 -2.73
CA LEU A 107 -2.46 -10.08 -1.88
C LEU A 107 -3.23 -9.11 -2.77
N GLU A 108 -4.53 -9.01 -2.54
CA GLU A 108 -5.40 -8.01 -3.15
C GLU A 108 -5.58 -6.86 -2.16
N VAL A 109 -5.05 -5.68 -2.50
CA VAL A 109 -5.14 -4.50 -1.63
C VAL A 109 -6.50 -3.85 -1.85
N GLU A 110 -7.42 -4.05 -0.90
CA GLU A 110 -8.81 -3.62 -1.03
C GLU A 110 -8.93 -2.09 -1.18
N GLY A 111 -9.85 -1.63 -2.02
CA GLY A 111 -10.00 -0.19 -2.30
C GLY A 111 -8.92 0.39 -3.23
N THR A 112 -7.98 -0.43 -3.72
CA THR A 112 -7.03 -0.08 -4.77
C THR A 112 -7.12 -1.09 -5.92
N SER A 113 -6.37 -0.85 -7.00
CA SER A 113 -6.18 -1.82 -8.08
C SER A 113 -4.88 -2.63 -7.92
N ASP A 114 -4.25 -2.56 -6.74
CA ASP A 114 -2.95 -3.16 -6.50
C ASP A 114 -3.09 -4.64 -6.11
N HIS A 115 -2.36 -5.49 -6.83
CA HIS A 115 -2.32 -6.93 -6.63
C HIS A 115 -0.87 -7.40 -6.59
N TYR A 116 -0.48 -8.12 -5.54
CA TYR A 116 0.89 -8.57 -5.35
C TYR A 116 1.00 -10.07 -5.18
N THR A 117 1.89 -10.69 -5.95
CA THR A 117 2.36 -12.04 -5.67
C THR A 117 3.24 -12.01 -4.44
N LEU A 118 2.85 -12.74 -3.39
CA LEU A 118 3.59 -12.76 -2.14
C LEU A 118 4.72 -13.80 -2.20
N THR A 119 5.95 -13.34 -1.96
CA THR A 119 7.13 -14.20 -1.86
C THR A 119 7.81 -14.01 -0.51
N PRO A 120 8.20 -15.09 0.19
CA PRO A 120 8.88 -14.94 1.48
C PRO A 120 10.27 -14.33 1.29
N SER A 121 10.60 -13.29 2.06
CA SER A 121 11.96 -12.71 2.04
C SER A 121 12.96 -13.49 2.90
N ALA A 122 12.49 -14.34 3.82
CA ALA A 122 13.33 -15.12 4.72
C ALA A 122 12.71 -16.48 5.08
N GLN A 123 11.67 -16.49 5.92
CA GLN A 123 11.03 -17.71 6.40
C GLN A 123 9.60 -17.83 5.84
N PRO A 124 9.19 -19.00 5.32
CA PRO A 124 7.81 -19.21 4.90
C PRO A 124 6.87 -19.05 6.11
N ALA A 125 5.90 -18.13 6.00
CA ALA A 125 4.78 -18.11 6.93
C ALA A 125 3.82 -19.26 6.61
N ASP A 126 2.98 -19.65 7.57
CA ASP A 126 1.86 -20.58 7.29
C ASP A 126 0.74 -19.84 6.54
N ILE A 127 1.01 -19.58 5.27
CA ILE A 127 0.12 -18.91 4.33
C ILE A 127 -1.21 -19.66 4.19
N ALA A 128 -1.19 -21.00 4.29
CA ALA A 128 -2.38 -21.83 4.13
C ALA A 128 -3.47 -21.49 5.16
N SER A 129 -3.08 -21.24 6.41
CA SER A 129 -3.99 -20.83 7.50
C SER A 129 -4.54 -19.40 7.38
N LEU A 130 -3.97 -18.60 6.48
CA LEU A 130 -4.34 -17.21 6.22
C LEU A 130 -5.11 -17.02 4.91
N MET A 131 -5.27 -18.08 4.10
CA MET A 131 -5.97 -18.01 2.81
C MET A 131 -7.43 -17.56 2.98
N GLY A 132 -7.85 -16.61 2.15
CA GLY A 132 -9.19 -16.03 2.15
C GLY A 132 -9.43 -14.98 3.23
N LYS A 133 -8.47 -14.78 4.16
CA LYS A 133 -8.57 -13.82 5.25
C LYS A 133 -8.01 -12.46 4.86
N LEU A 134 -8.41 -11.44 5.63
CA LEU A 134 -7.71 -10.16 5.63
C LEU A 134 -6.41 -10.31 6.40
N VAL A 135 -5.34 -9.83 5.80
CA VAL A 135 -3.99 -9.90 6.37
C VAL A 135 -3.33 -8.54 6.33
N GLU A 136 -2.44 -8.31 7.27
CA GLU A 136 -1.46 -7.23 7.22
C GLU A 136 -0.11 -7.81 6.82
N VAL A 137 0.48 -7.24 5.78
CA VAL A 137 1.75 -7.65 5.20
C VAL A 137 2.75 -6.52 5.39
N ASN A 138 3.86 -6.84 6.03
CA ASN A 138 5.05 -5.98 6.04
C ASN A 138 6.07 -6.60 5.09
N GLY A 139 6.50 -5.85 4.08
CA GLY A 139 7.40 -6.39 3.07
C GLY A 139 8.10 -5.32 2.24
N LEU A 140 8.98 -5.81 1.37
CA LEU A 140 9.71 -5.00 0.40
C LEU A 140 9.04 -5.13 -0.97
N LEU A 141 8.58 -4.01 -1.51
CA LEU A 141 8.23 -3.85 -2.90
C LEU A 141 9.51 -3.49 -3.67
N PRO A 142 10.01 -4.37 -4.55
CA PRO A 142 11.19 -4.08 -5.33
C PRO A 142 10.89 -2.96 -6.33
N GLN A 143 11.92 -2.20 -6.69
CA GLN A 143 11.80 -1.21 -7.76
C GLN A 143 11.37 -1.90 -9.06
N ALA A 144 10.23 -1.50 -9.60
CA ALA A 144 9.79 -1.95 -10.91
C ALA A 144 10.54 -1.22 -12.03
N ALA A 145 10.68 -1.86 -13.18
CA ALA A 145 11.23 -1.20 -14.37
C ALA A 145 10.33 -0.03 -14.79
N LYS A 146 10.93 1.05 -15.30
CA LYS A 146 10.21 2.26 -15.73
C LYS A 146 8.96 1.93 -16.55
N GLY A 147 7.80 2.40 -16.08
CA GLY A 147 6.50 2.17 -16.72
C GLY A 147 5.83 0.83 -16.39
N LYS A 148 6.36 0.07 -15.43
CA LYS A 148 5.70 -1.11 -14.83
C LYS A 148 5.49 -0.88 -13.35
N LEU A 149 4.40 -1.40 -12.82
CA LEU A 149 4.18 -1.48 -11.38
C LEU A 149 4.83 -2.75 -10.82
N PRO A 150 5.28 -2.75 -9.56
CA PRO A 150 5.72 -3.97 -8.92
C PRO A 150 4.55 -4.94 -8.84
N ASP A 151 4.78 -6.18 -9.25
CA ASP A 151 3.79 -7.27 -9.21
C ASP A 151 4.07 -8.26 -8.07
N THR A 152 5.19 -8.06 -7.37
CA THR A 152 5.72 -8.99 -6.36
C THR A 152 6.01 -8.21 -5.08
N LEU A 153 5.52 -8.72 -3.95
CA LEU A 153 5.82 -8.21 -2.62
C LEU A 153 6.62 -9.27 -1.85
N HIS A 154 7.86 -8.92 -1.52
CA HIS A 154 8.71 -9.76 -0.69
C HIS A 154 8.32 -9.56 0.78
N TYR A 155 7.41 -10.39 1.28
CA TYR A 155 6.92 -10.24 2.64
C TYR A 155 7.99 -10.69 3.65
N LYS A 156 8.17 -9.86 4.67
CA LYS A 156 8.96 -10.17 5.86
C LYS A 156 8.07 -10.78 6.94
N THR A 157 6.90 -10.21 7.15
CA THR A 157 5.89 -10.74 8.07
C THR A 157 4.50 -10.62 7.46
N ILE A 158 3.65 -11.58 7.78
CA ILE A 158 2.23 -11.59 7.41
C ILE A 158 1.44 -12.08 8.62
N THR A 159 0.41 -11.34 8.98
CA THR A 159 -0.48 -11.67 10.11
C THR A 159 -1.93 -11.45 9.71
N GLU A 160 -2.85 -12.23 10.28
CA GLU A 160 -4.28 -11.96 10.15
C GLU A 160 -4.60 -10.56 10.70
N ALA A 161 -5.30 -9.76 9.91
CA ALA A 161 -5.73 -8.44 10.35
C ALA A 161 -7.00 -8.60 11.20
N GLN A 162 -6.95 -8.10 12.44
CA GLN A 162 -8.09 -8.09 13.35
C GLN A 162 -9.12 -7.01 12.99
#